data_AF-H5XNX5-F1
#
_entry.id   AF-H5XNX5-F1
#
_cell.length_a   1.000
_cell.length_b   1.000
_cell.length_c   1.000
_cell.angle_alpha   90.00
_cell.angle_beta   90.00
_cell.angle_gamma   90.00
#
_symmetry.space_group_name_H-M   'P 1'
#
loop_
_entity.id
_entity.type
_entity.pdbx_description
1 polymer ?
#
loop_
_entity_poly.entity_id
_entity_poly.type
_entity_poly.pdbx_seq_one_letter_code
_entity_poly.pdbx_strand_id
1 'polypeptide(L)'
;MPADAPKPLGRGSTGRTVPENLTEQLAMTEVRWAPGGRVLTKVPMTDPRWEAEDGWVEMQHIVNGVNIYYVRNTIAGAVDDFKFQ
;
A
#
# COMPACT_ATOMS: atom_id res chain seq x y z
N MET A 1 1.67 -13.29 10.82
CA MET A 1 0.75 -12.14 10.71
C MET A 1 -0.32 -12.32 11.79
N PRO A 2 -0.60 -11.32 12.63
CA PRO A 2 -1.77 -11.37 13.50
C PRO A 2 -3.05 -11.45 12.65
N ALA A 3 -4.13 -11.96 13.22
CA ALA A 3 -5.38 -12.27 12.51
C ALA A 3 -6.04 -11.03 11.86
N ASP A 4 -5.70 -9.82 12.31
CA ASP A 4 -6.39 -8.58 11.93
C ASP A 4 -5.64 -7.73 10.88
N ALA A 5 -4.42 -8.12 10.48
CA ALA A 5 -3.69 -7.39 9.45
C ALA A 5 -4.35 -7.60 8.08
N PRO A 6 -4.66 -6.54 7.31
CA PRO A 6 -5.37 -6.68 6.05
C PRO A 6 -4.46 -7.36 5.03
N LYS A 7 -4.94 -8.48 4.47
CA LYS A 7 -4.21 -9.24 3.46
C LYS A 7 -4.33 -8.56 2.09
N PRO A 8 -3.21 -8.30 1.39
CA PRO A 8 -3.25 -7.78 0.02
C PRO A 8 -4.03 -8.71 -0.92
N LEU A 9 -4.81 -8.15 -1.84
CA LEU A 9 -5.58 -8.95 -2.81
C LEU A 9 -4.69 -9.64 -3.85
N GLY A 10 -3.47 -9.13 -4.10
CA GLY A 10 -2.53 -9.75 -5.03
C GLY A 10 -2.94 -9.56 -6.49
N ARG A 11 -3.61 -8.46 -6.83
CA ARG A 11 -3.99 -8.14 -8.23
C ARG A 11 -2.78 -7.73 -9.08
N GLY A 12 -1.63 -7.52 -8.44
CA GLY A 12 -0.32 -7.35 -9.07
C GLY A 12 0.55 -6.36 -8.31
N SER A 13 1.68 -5.98 -8.91
CA SER A 13 2.55 -4.91 -8.42
C SER A 13 2.82 -3.91 -9.54
N THR A 14 2.99 -2.63 -9.21
CA THR A 14 3.45 -1.58 -10.14
C THR A 14 4.87 -1.09 -9.84
N GLY A 15 5.47 -1.53 -8.74
CA GLY A 15 6.77 -1.04 -8.28
C GLY A 15 7.65 -2.10 -7.62
N ARG A 16 8.76 -1.62 -7.04
CA ARG A 16 9.73 -2.45 -6.31
C ARG A 16 9.11 -2.92 -4.98
N THR A 17 9.18 -4.22 -4.73
CA THR A 17 8.62 -4.86 -3.51
C THR A 17 9.69 -5.55 -2.65
N VAL A 18 10.88 -5.74 -3.20
CA VAL A 18 12.02 -6.37 -2.52
C VAL A 18 12.83 -5.29 -1.79
N PRO A 19 13.01 -5.39 -0.46
CA PRO A 19 13.81 -4.44 0.31
C PRO A 19 15.30 -4.59 0.00
N GLU A 20 16.04 -3.48 0.01
CA GLU A 20 17.49 -3.45 -0.19
C GLU A 20 18.26 -3.50 1.14
N ASN A 21 17.60 -3.19 2.25
CA ASN A 21 18.21 -3.15 3.57
C ASN A 21 17.19 -3.47 4.68
N LEU A 22 17.69 -3.65 5.90
CA LEU A 22 16.87 -3.99 7.07
C LEU A 22 15.83 -2.91 7.38
N THR A 23 16.18 -1.62 7.20
CA THR A 23 15.26 -0.51 7.45
C THR A 23 14.03 -0.60 6.55
N GLU A 24 14.22 -0.87 5.26
CA GLU A 24 13.13 -1.07 4.31
C GLU A 24 12.30 -2.31 4.63
N GLN A 25 12.95 -3.41 5.02
CA GLN A 25 12.26 -4.64 5.40
C GLN A 25 11.34 -4.42 6.61
N LEU A 26 11.82 -3.69 7.62
CA LEU A 26 11.05 -3.36 8.82
C LEU A 26 9.91 -2.41 8.48
N ALA A 27 10.18 -1.36 7.70
CA ALA A 27 9.15 -0.42 7.26
C ALA A 27 8.03 -1.11 6.48
N MET A 28 8.38 -1.97 5.51
CA MET A 28 7.39 -2.73 4.73
C MET A 28 6.57 -3.66 5.61
N THR A 29 7.20 -4.30 6.60
CA THR A 29 6.52 -5.17 7.56
C THR A 29 5.53 -4.37 8.41
N GLU A 30 5.93 -3.21 8.91
CA GLU A 30 5.08 -2.32 9.71
C GLU A 30 3.88 -1.80 8.91
N VAL A 31 4.12 -1.32 7.69
CA VAL A 31 3.04 -0.79 6.83
C VAL A 31 2.05 -1.87 6.41
N ARG A 32 2.51 -3.10 6.14
CA ARG A 32 1.61 -4.24 5.88
C ARG A 32 0.84 -4.68 7.12
N TRP A 33 1.43 -4.51 8.30
CA TRP A 33 0.78 -4.84 9.58
C TRP A 33 -0.32 -3.83 9.92
N ALA A 34 -0.04 -2.54 9.78
CA ALA A 34 -0.98 -1.46 10.08
C ALA A 34 -0.95 -0.37 8.99
N PRO A 35 -1.66 -0.56 7.87
CA PRO A 35 -1.70 0.42 6.78
C PRO A 35 -2.54 1.65 7.16
N GLY A 36 -1.91 2.62 7.81
CA GLY A 36 -2.51 3.87 8.30
C GLY A 36 -2.01 5.14 7.61
N GLY A 37 -1.48 5.03 6.38
CA GLY A 37 -0.94 6.15 5.63
C GLY A 37 -1.99 7.19 5.22
N ARG A 38 -1.54 8.22 4.49
CA ARG A 38 -2.41 9.27 3.94
C ARG A 38 -2.75 9.01 2.48
N VAL A 39 -3.93 9.46 2.05
CA VAL A 39 -4.34 9.43 0.64
C VAL A 39 -3.52 10.44 -0.17
N LEU A 40 -3.03 10.04 -1.34
CA LEU A 40 -2.41 10.94 -2.31
C LEU A 40 -3.49 11.55 -3.23
N THR A 41 -4.12 12.63 -2.79
CA THR A 41 -5.26 13.26 -3.50
C THR A 41 -4.93 13.84 -4.88
N LYS A 42 -3.63 14.01 -5.20
CA LYS A 42 -3.16 14.50 -6.51
C LYS A 42 -2.82 13.39 -7.49
N VAL A 43 -2.92 12.12 -7.09
CA VAL A 43 -2.66 10.97 -7.94
C VAL A 43 -4.01 10.33 -8.29
N PRO A 44 -4.55 10.57 -9.50
CA PRO A 44 -5.76 9.89 -9.91
C PRO A 44 -5.49 8.39 -10.03
N MET A 45 -6.43 7.57 -9.58
CA MET A 45 -6.33 6.13 -9.68
C MET A 45 -6.80 5.68 -11.08
N THR A 46 -5.86 5.32 -11.95
CA THR A 46 -6.12 4.99 -13.37
C THR A 46 -5.85 3.53 -13.72
N ASP A 47 -5.36 2.72 -12.77
CA ASP A 47 -5.06 1.32 -13.02
C ASP A 47 -6.37 0.49 -13.01
N PRO A 48 -6.66 -0.27 -14.08
CA PRO A 48 -7.92 -1.03 -14.19
C PRO A 48 -8.04 -2.15 -13.15
N ARG A 49 -6.97 -2.52 -12.45
CA ARG A 49 -7.03 -3.49 -11.35
C ARG A 49 -7.64 -2.91 -10.08
N TRP A 50 -7.60 -1.59 -9.94
CA TRP A 50 -8.01 -0.86 -8.74
C TRP A 50 -8.75 0.41 -9.17
N GLU A 51 -9.95 0.29 -9.70
CA GLU A 51 -10.67 1.44 -10.26
C GLU A 51 -11.08 2.48 -9.20
N ALA A 52 -10.94 3.77 -9.54
CA ALA A 52 -11.36 4.87 -8.65
C ALA A 52 -12.86 4.82 -8.33
N GLU A 53 -13.68 4.41 -9.29
CA GLU A 53 -15.15 4.29 -9.14
C GLU A 53 -15.54 3.22 -8.11
N ASP A 54 -14.71 2.17 -7.99
CA ASP A 54 -14.82 1.14 -6.95
C ASP A 54 -14.30 1.60 -5.59
N GLY A 55 -13.81 2.84 -5.47
CA GLY A 55 -13.33 3.43 -4.22
C GLY A 55 -11.85 3.18 -3.90
N TRP A 56 -11.05 2.77 -4.90
CA TRP A 56 -9.60 2.62 -4.75
C TRP A 56 -8.87 3.96 -4.82
N VAL A 57 -7.90 4.14 -3.92
CA VAL A 57 -7.04 5.32 -3.84
C VAL A 57 -5.59 4.92 -3.61
N GLU A 58 -4.65 5.74 -4.09
CA GLU A 58 -3.22 5.59 -3.79
C GLU A 58 -2.95 6.16 -2.39
N MET A 59 -2.20 5.40 -1.59
CA MET A 59 -1.84 5.71 -0.22
C MET A 59 -0.32 5.88 -0.10
N GLN A 60 0.10 6.81 0.75
CA GLN A 60 1.50 7.01 1.14
C GLN A 60 1.64 6.78 2.64
N HIS A 61 2.61 5.95 3.03
CA HIS A 61 2.99 5.74 4.42
C HIS A 61 4.51 5.84 4.55
N ILE A 62 4.97 6.79 5.35
CA ILE A 62 6.41 7.01 5.60
C ILE A 62 6.74 6.49 6.99
N VAL A 63 7.60 5.48 7.07
CA VAL A 63 8.06 4.86 8.32
C VAL A 63 9.58 4.94 8.36
N ASN A 64 10.14 5.59 9.38
CA ASN A 64 11.59 5.76 9.55
C ASN A 64 12.31 6.32 8.30
N GLY A 65 11.66 7.24 7.58
CA GLY A 65 12.18 7.83 6.36
C GLY A 65 12.02 6.97 5.09
N VAL A 66 11.53 5.74 5.21
CA VAL A 66 11.19 4.89 4.07
C VAL A 66 9.78 5.20 3.60
N ASN A 67 9.64 5.54 2.32
CA ASN A 67 8.37 5.84 1.69
C ASN A 67 7.76 4.57 1.06
N ILE A 68 6.59 4.18 1.52
CA ILE A 68 5.86 3.02 1.02
C ILE A 68 4.54 3.48 0.44
N TYR A 69 4.32 3.12 -0.82
CA TYR A 69 3.04 3.28 -1.49
C TYR A 69 2.27 1.97 -1.45
N TYR A 70 0.95 2.09 -1.44
CA TYR A 70 0.01 0.97 -1.56
C TYR A 70 -1.33 1.52 -2.01
N VAL A 71 -2.22 0.66 -2.50
CA VAL A 71 -3.59 1.05 -2.81
C VAL A 71 -4.54 0.57 -1.73
N ARG A 72 -5.56 1.39 -1.43
CA ARG A 72 -6.61 1.04 -0.48
C ARG A 72 -7.97 1.27 -1.10
N ASN A 73 -8.85 0.29 -0.98
CA ASN A 73 -10.26 0.46 -1.23
C ASN A 73 -10.92 1.05 0.02
N THR A 74 -11.43 2.27 -0.09
CA THR A 74 -12.02 3.00 1.05
C THR A 74 -13.43 2.52 1.40
N ILE A 75 -14.09 1.78 0.51
CA ILE A 75 -15.42 1.19 0.69
C ILE A 75 -15.31 -0.16 1.39
N ALA A 76 -14.52 -1.08 0.82
CA ALA A 76 -14.35 -2.44 1.30
C ALA A 76 -13.26 -2.60 2.38
N GLY A 77 -12.42 -1.59 2.57
CA GLY A 77 -11.26 -1.65 3.48
C GLY A 77 -10.09 -2.50 2.95
N ALA A 78 -10.19 -3.04 1.75
CA ALA A 78 -9.16 -3.86 1.12
C ALA A 78 -7.89 -3.06 0.80
N VAL A 79 -6.75 -3.75 0.73
CA VAL A 79 -5.44 -3.17 0.39
C VAL A 79 -4.76 -4.00 -0.71
N ASP A 80 -3.84 -3.38 -1.44
CA ASP A 80 -3.00 -4.08 -2.43
C ASP A 80 -1.75 -3.26 -2.79
N ASP A 81 -0.90 -3.80 -3.68
CA ASP A 81 0.21 -3.07 -4.35
C ASP A 81 1.23 -2.37 -3.42
N PHE A 82 1.60 -3.00 -2.32
CA PHE A 82 2.62 -2.44 -1.41
C PHE A 82 4.00 -2.41 -2.08
N LYS A 83 4.52 -1.20 -2.32
CA LYS A 83 5.76 -0.94 -3.07
C LYS A 83 6.60 0.19 -2.45
N PHE A 84 7.90 0.13 -2.65
CA PHE A 84 8.83 1.20 -2.27
C PHE A 84 8.82 2.31 -3.32
N GLN A 85 8.98 3.56 -2.87
CA GLN A 85 9.04 4.77 -3.69
C GLN A 85 10.29 5.60 -3.43
#